data_AF-A0A9D2LPN3-F1
#
_entry.id   AF-A0A9D2LPN3-F1
#
_cell.length_a   1.000
_cell.length_b   1.000
_cell.length_c   1.000
_cell.angle_alpha   90.00
_cell.angle_beta   90.00
_cell.angle_gamma   90.00
#
_symmetry.space_group_name_H-M   'P 1'
#
loop_
_entity.id
_entity.type
_entity.pdbx_description
1 polymer ?
#
loop_
_entity_poly.entity_id
_entity_poly.type
_entity_poly.pdbx_seq_one_letter_code
_entity_poly.pdbx_strand_id
1 'polypeptide(L)' 'MLKEKMMRYKLMDSHMDLVKRGELGAARILLQLLRNGKVTLGLGDDEWNVEELCERTGCYIYYSRNGYKAVVHL' A
#
# COMPACT_ATOMS: atom_id res chain seq x y z
N MET A 1 -5.22 15.32 9.57
CA MET A 1 -4.57 16.35 8.71
C MET A 1 -3.05 16.23 8.62
N LEU A 2 -2.24 16.51 9.66
CA LEU A 2 -0.78 16.47 9.50
C LEU A 2 -0.23 15.03 9.37
N LYS A 3 -0.66 14.13 10.28
CA LYS A 3 -0.26 12.71 10.27
C LYS A 3 -0.53 12.03 8.94
N GLU A 4 -1.72 12.27 8.38
CA GLU A 4 -2.16 11.71 7.10
C GLU A 4 -1.34 12.24 5.92
N LYS A 5 -1.02 13.55 5.90
CA LYS A 5 -0.11 14.13 4.90
C LYS A 5 1.29 13.50 4.99
N MET A 6 1.85 13.37 6.19
CA MET A 6 3.16 12.73 6.38
C MET A 6 3.17 11.27 5.92
N MET A 7 2.10 10.53 6.20
CA MET A 7 1.93 9.15 5.74
C MET A 7 1.88 9.07 4.21
N ARG A 8 1.11 9.95 3.54
CA ARG A 8 1.11 10.03 2.07
C ARG A 8 2.50 10.30 1.50
N TYR A 9 3.25 11.23 2.08
CA TYR A 9 4.62 11.50 1.61
C TYR A 9 5.54 10.28 1.75
N LYS A 10 5.49 9.56 2.88
CA LYS A 10 6.27 8.32 3.05
C LYS A 10 5.91 7.25 2.02
N LEU A 11 4.63 7.11 1.69
CA LEU A 11 4.16 6.18 0.67
C LEU A 11 4.56 6.63 -0.74
N MET A 12 4.64 7.94 -1.01
CA MET A 12 5.16 8.47 -2.27
C MET A 12 6.66 8.18 -2.44
N ASP A 13 7.46 8.35 -1.38
CA ASP A 13 8.88 7.99 -1.40
C ASP A 13 9.05 6.48 -1.62
N SER A 14 8.25 5.67 -0.92
CA SER A 14 8.22 4.22 -1.08
C SER A 14 7.86 3.78 -2.51
N HIS A 15 6.87 4.44 -3.13
CA HIS A 15 6.52 4.22 -4.53
C HIS A 15 7.71 4.51 -5.46
N MET A 16 8.40 5.63 -5.24
CA MET A 16 9.57 5.98 -6.04
C MET A 16 10.69 4.93 -5.90
N ASP A 17 10.91 4.40 -4.70
CA ASP A 17 11.92 3.37 -4.47
C ASP A 17 11.57 2.04 -5.13
N LEU A 18 10.30 1.61 -5.10
CA LEU A 18 9.84 0.41 -5.82
C LEU A 18 10.06 0.55 -7.34
N VAL A 19 9.74 1.72 -7.90
CA VAL A 19 9.98 2.00 -9.34
C VAL A 19 11.48 1.91 -9.67
N LYS A 20 12.36 2.46 -8.83
CA LYS A 20 13.82 2.39 -9.04
C LYS A 20 14.36 0.96 -8.99
N ARG A 21 13.76 0.09 -8.17
CA ARG A 21 14.14 -1.34 -8.06
C ARG A 21 13.57 -2.20 -9.18
N GLY A 22 12.63 -1.68 -9.98
CA GLY A 22 11.94 -2.45 -11.02
C GLY A 22 10.77 -3.29 -10.50
N GLU A 23 10.34 -3.10 -9.24
CA GLU A 23 9.20 -3.78 -8.61
C GLU A 23 7.88 -3.12 -9.06
N LEU A 24 7.59 -3.18 -10.36
CA LEU A 24 6.51 -2.41 -10.99
C LEU A 24 5.10 -2.85 -10.57
N GLY A 25 4.92 -4.11 -10.18
CA GLY A 25 3.65 -4.64 -9.68
C GLY A 25 3.24 -3.98 -8.36
N ALA A 26 4.09 -4.13 -7.34
CA ALA A 26 3.96 -3.44 -6.06
C ALA A 26 3.84 -1.91 -6.22
N ALA A 27 4.69 -1.30 -7.06
CA ALA A 27 4.63 0.14 -7.33
C ALA A 27 3.25 0.57 -7.87
N ARG A 28 2.71 -0.17 -8.84
CA ARG A 28 1.39 0.13 -9.43
C ARG A 28 0.27 0.04 -8.39
N ILE A 29 0.30 -0.94 -7.51
CA ILE A 29 -0.70 -1.11 -6.44
C ILE A 29 -0.60 0.07 -5.45
N LEU A 30 0.62 0.43 -5.05
CA LEU A 30 0.84 1.56 -4.14
C LEU A 30 0.37 2.89 -4.74
N LEU A 31 0.56 3.08 -6.05
CA LEU A 31 0.02 4.23 -6.78
C LEU A 31 -1.52 4.26 -6.78
N GLN A 32 -2.17 3.10 -6.93
CA GLN A 32 -3.63 3.00 -6.82
C GLN A 32 -4.12 3.41 -5.43
N LEU A 33 -3.43 2.96 -4.37
CA LEU A 33 -3.72 3.39 -2.99
C LEU A 33 -3.59 4.91 -2.85
N LEU A 34 -2.47 5.50 -3.27
CA LEU A 34 -2.23 6.94 -3.20
C LEU A 34 -3.28 7.77 -3.96
N ARG A 35 -3.77 7.26 -5.10
CA ARG A 35 -4.78 7.93 -5.93
C ARG A 35 -6.20 7.80 -5.36
N ASN A 36 -6.58 6.60 -4.93
CA ASN A 36 -7.97 6.31 -4.55
C ASN A 36 -8.22 6.41 -3.04
N GLY A 37 -7.18 6.48 -2.23
CA GLY A 37 -7.25 6.41 -0.76
C GLY A 37 -7.58 5.01 -0.22
N LYS A 38 -7.72 4.01 -1.11
CA LYS A 38 -8.06 2.63 -0.79
C LYS A 38 -7.50 1.68 -1.84
N VAL A 39 -7.05 0.51 -1.41
CA VAL A 39 -6.74 -0.62 -2.30
C VAL A 39 -7.11 -1.94 -1.64
N THR A 40 -7.52 -2.92 -2.46
CA THR A 40 -7.75 -4.30 -2.03
C THR A 40 -6.58 -5.15 -2.52
N LEU A 41 -5.96 -5.87 -1.60
CA LEU A 41 -4.80 -6.72 -1.81
C LEU A 41 -5.25 -8.19 -1.79
N GLY A 42 -4.78 -8.95 -2.77
CA GLY A 42 -4.91 -10.40 -2.84
C GLY A 42 -3.75 -11.09 -2.10
N LEU A 43 -3.44 -12.32 -2.52
CA LEU A 43 -2.43 -13.17 -1.88
C LEU A 43 -1.14 -13.29 -2.71
N GLY A 44 -0.92 -12.41 -3.68
CA GLY A 44 0.28 -12.42 -4.51
C GLY A 44 1.47 -11.75 -3.83
N ASP A 45 2.66 -11.96 -4.37
CA ASP A 45 3.91 -11.43 -3.80
C ASP A 45 3.94 -9.90 -3.81
N ASP A 46 3.45 -9.28 -4.89
CA ASP A 46 3.35 -7.82 -5.01
C ASP A 46 2.36 -7.25 -3.97
N GLU A 47 1.21 -7.91 -3.80
CA GLU A 47 0.20 -7.52 -2.82
C GLU A 47 0.71 -7.67 -1.40
N TRP A 48 1.43 -8.75 -1.09
CA TRP A 48 2.06 -8.97 0.21
C TRP A 48 3.11 -7.89 0.52
N ASN A 49 3.97 -7.57 -0.43
CA ASN A 49 4.98 -6.52 -0.28
C ASN A 49 4.33 -5.15 0.02
N VAL A 50 3.23 -4.82 -0.66
CA VAL A 50 2.48 -3.59 -0.38
C VAL A 50 1.78 -3.63 0.97
N GLU A 51 1.25 -4.78 1.39
CA GLU A 51 0.64 -4.95 2.71
C GLU A 51 1.65 -4.67 3.83
N GLU A 52 2.82 -5.32 3.80
CA GLU A 52 3.90 -5.12 4.76
C GLU A 52 4.36 -3.65 4.81
N LEU A 53 4.50 -3.03 3.64
CA LEU A 53 4.88 -1.62 3.54
C LEU A 53 3.82 -0.71 4.19
N CYS A 54 2.55 -0.95 3.92
CA CYS A 54 1.44 -0.17 4.47
C CYS A 54 1.32 -0.34 5.99
N GLU A 55 1.50 -1.56 6.50
CA GLU A 55 1.50 -1.85 7.94
C GLU A 55 2.62 -1.06 8.64
N ARG A 56 3.85 -1.13 8.11
CA ARG A 56 5.01 -0.39 8.63
C ARG A 56 4.83 1.13 8.59
N THR A 57 4.07 1.63 7.62
CA THR A 57 3.80 3.07 7.49
C THR A 57 2.65 3.54 8.39
N GLY A 58 1.90 2.60 8.98
CA GLY A 58 0.80 2.86 9.90
C GLY A 58 -0.54 3.09 9.20
N CYS A 59 -0.72 2.57 7.97
CA CYS A 59 -1.99 2.58 7.27
C CYS A 59 -3.02 1.73 8.03
N TYR A 60 -4.30 2.05 7.86
CA TYR A 60 -5.36 1.20 8.40
C TYR A 60 -5.58 0.01 7.47
N ILE A 61 -5.46 -1.21 8.01
CA ILE A 61 -5.65 -2.46 7.28
C ILE A 61 -6.74 -3.28 7.97
N TYR A 62 -7.67 -3.81 7.19
CA TYR A 62 -8.61 -4.82 7.65
C TYR A 62 -8.71 -5.95 6.64
N TYR A 63 -9.09 -7.14 7.13
CA TYR A 63 -9.20 -8.33 6.30
C TYR A 63 -10.65 -8.62 5.94
N SER A 64 -10.88 -9.19 4.77
CA SER A 64 -12.18 -9.71 4.37
C SER A 64 -12.60 -10.86 5.30
N ARG A 65 -13.91 -11.14 5.37
CA ARG A 65 -14.47 -12.17 6.27
C ARG A 65 -13.86 -13.57 6.09
N ASN A 66 -13.38 -13.89 4.89
CA ASN A 66 -12.73 -15.16 4.56
C ASN A 66 -11.18 -15.12 4.66
N GLY A 67 -10.58 -13.99 5.07
CA GLY A 67 -9.14 -13.84 5.26
C GLY A 67 -8.30 -13.75 3.99
N TYR A 68 -8.90 -13.90 2.80
CA TYR A 68 -8.15 -13.96 1.54
C TYR A 68 -7.86 -12.60 0.90
N LYS A 69 -8.33 -11.51 1.49
CA LYS A 69 -8.10 -10.16 0.98
C LYS A 69 -7.81 -9.22 2.12
N ALA A 70 -6.71 -8.48 2.03
CA ALA A 70 -6.48 -7.32 2.86
C ALA A 70 -7.04 -6.07 2.17
N VAL A 71 -7.55 -5.13 2.94
CA VAL A 71 -8.05 -3.86 2.44
C VAL A 71 -7.33 -2.75 3.19
N VAL A 72 -6.59 -1.94 2.44
CA VAL A 72 -5.78 -0.85 2.98
C VAL A 72 -6.47 0.47 2.73
N HIS A 73 -6.46 1.32 3.75
CA HIS A 73 -6.95 2.70 3.72
C HIS A 73 -5.86 3.68 4.15
N LEU A 74 -5.84 4.80 3.43
CA LEU A 74 -4.98 5.96 3.66
C LEU A 74 -5.62 6.96 4.62
#